data_AF-A0AA39X8I2-F1
#
_entry.id   AF-A0AA39X8I2-F1
#
_cell.length_a   1.000
_cell.length_b   1.000
_cell.length_c   1.000
_cell.angle_alpha   90.00
_cell.angle_beta   90.00
_cell.angle_gamma   90.00
#
_symmetry.space_group_name_H-M   'P 1'
#
loop_
_entity.id
_entity.type
_entity.pdbx_description
1 polymer ?
#
loop_
_entity_poly.entity_id
_entity_poly.type
_entity_poly.pdbx_seq_one_letter_code
_entity_poly.pdbx_strand_id
1 'polypeptide(L)'
;MVGGVSALLLPHFTIVFWDLGRGPPPIRANVRDLLLDDEQGDSTDVAQRARDRGINVLTTFNYTAATRTASFWLRRDVVEVLTGKSESSGRWNAYLWWTDLWTPQTSVVPAVGGLVVNEKEWPACLAQAPV
;
A
#
# COMPACT_ATOMS: atom_id res chain seq x y z
N MET A 1 39.38 10.51 -15.31
CA MET A 1 38.14 10.73 -14.54
C MET A 1 36.96 10.35 -15.41
N VAL A 2 36.44 9.14 -15.25
CA VAL A 2 35.16 8.74 -15.86
C VAL A 2 34.17 8.78 -14.71
N GLY A 3 33.31 9.79 -14.71
CA GLY A 3 32.21 9.90 -13.76
C GLY A 3 31.21 8.80 -14.06
N GLY A 4 31.36 7.66 -13.39
CA GLY A 4 30.29 6.69 -13.28
C GLY A 4 29.14 7.39 -12.59
N VAL A 5 28.07 7.65 -13.33
CA VAL A 5 26.76 7.80 -12.72
C VAL A 5 26.50 6.48 -12.01
N SER A 6 26.80 6.43 -10.70
CA SER A 6 26.09 5.52 -9.82
C SER A 6 24.63 5.72 -10.17
N ALA A 7 23.97 4.69 -10.70
CA ALA A 7 22.53 4.68 -10.79
C ALA A 7 22.04 5.02 -9.37
N LEU A 8 21.65 6.27 -9.16
CA LEU A 8 21.14 6.73 -7.89
C LEU A 8 19.97 5.80 -7.64
N LEU A 9 20.06 4.96 -6.60
CA LEU A 9 18.97 4.12 -6.14
C LEU A 9 17.81 5.07 -5.84
N LEU A 10 16.96 5.29 -6.82
CA LEU A 10 15.74 6.06 -6.64
C LEU A 10 14.87 5.18 -5.75
N PRO A 11 14.55 5.61 -4.52
CA PRO A 11 13.77 4.78 -3.62
C PRO A 11 12.41 4.55 -4.25
N HIS A 12 12.11 3.29 -4.54
CA HIS A 12 10.81 2.88 -5.03
C HIS A 12 9.89 2.71 -3.83
N PHE A 13 8.73 3.34 -3.87
CA PHE A 13 7.77 3.29 -2.77
C PHE A 13 6.55 2.46 -3.16
N THR A 14 5.94 1.85 -2.15
CA THR A 14 4.65 1.18 -2.25
C THR A 14 3.77 1.63 -1.09
N ILE A 15 2.46 1.74 -1.34
CA ILE A 15 1.48 1.98 -0.28
C ILE A 15 0.98 0.63 0.19
N VAL A 16 1.15 0.35 1.48
CA VAL A 16 0.66 -0.86 2.11
C VAL A 16 -0.49 -0.48 3.04
N PHE A 17 -1.67 -0.98 2.74
CA PHE A 17 -2.80 -1.00 3.65
C PHE A 17 -2.75 -2.27 4.48
N TRP A 18 -2.85 -2.12 5.80
CA TRP A 18 -2.80 -3.22 6.75
C TRP A 18 -3.97 -3.16 7.73
N ASP A 19 -4.65 -4.28 7.94
CA ASP A 19 -5.74 -4.41 8.90
C ASP A 19 -5.23 -4.77 10.30
N LEU A 20 -5.20 -3.78 11.21
CA LEU A 20 -4.84 -4.00 12.61
C LEU A 20 -5.84 -4.87 13.40
N GLY A 21 -7.02 -5.15 12.84
CA GLY A 21 -7.95 -6.15 13.39
C GLY A 21 -7.37 -7.57 13.35
N ARG A 22 -6.41 -7.82 12.46
CA ARG A 22 -5.79 -9.15 12.24
C ARG A 22 -4.39 -9.29 12.85
N GLY A 23 -3.91 -8.23 13.51
CA GLY A 23 -2.61 -8.19 14.15
C GLY A 23 -1.76 -7.01 13.66
N PRO A 24 -0.70 -6.64 14.41
CA PRO A 24 0.20 -5.57 13.99
C PRO A 24 1.04 -6.00 12.77
N PRO A 25 1.43 -5.07 11.89
CA PRO A 25 2.41 -5.36 10.86
C PRO A 25 3.76 -5.69 11.50
N PRO A 26 4.59 -6.54 10.87
CA PRO A 26 5.94 -6.81 11.35
C PRO A 26 6.87 -5.64 10.99
N ILE A 27 6.79 -4.54 11.76
CA ILE A 27 7.45 -3.24 11.51
C ILE A 27 8.99 -3.34 11.40
N ARG A 28 9.59 -4.40 11.95
CA ARG A 28 11.05 -4.62 11.97
C ARG A 28 11.54 -5.73 11.05
N ALA A 29 10.65 -6.43 10.35
CA ALA A 29 11.00 -7.53 9.47
C ALA A 29 10.80 -7.14 8.01
N ASN A 30 11.54 -7.79 7.12
CA ASN A 30 11.29 -7.75 5.69
C ASN A 30 9.93 -8.40 5.42
N VAL A 31 8.91 -7.61 5.10
CA VAL A 31 7.55 -8.13 4.91
C VAL A 31 7.40 -8.88 3.57
N ARG A 32 8.40 -8.82 2.69
CA ARG A 32 8.42 -9.62 1.47
C ARG A 32 8.17 -11.09 1.77
N ASP A 33 8.83 -11.63 2.80
CA ASP A 33 8.73 -13.05 3.15
C ASP A 33 7.29 -13.43 3.56
N LEU A 34 6.57 -12.51 4.19
CA LEU A 34 5.15 -12.69 4.51
C LEU A 34 4.25 -12.64 3.27
N LEU A 35 4.64 -11.88 2.25
CA LEU A 35 3.85 -11.70 1.03
C LEU A 35 4.07 -12.79 -0.02
N LEU A 36 5.23 -13.45 -0.02
CA LEU A 36 5.52 -14.57 -0.90
C LEU A 36 4.56 -15.72 -0.60
N ASP A 37 3.83 -16.21 -1.58
CA ASP A 37 2.93 -17.36 -1.48
C ASP A 37 3.56 -18.68 -1.96
N ASP A 38 4.86 -18.64 -2.26
CA ASP A 38 5.66 -19.80 -2.66
C ASP A 38 6.25 -20.56 -1.46
N GLU A 39 6.98 -21.65 -1.75
CA GLU A 39 7.64 -22.47 -0.72
C GLU A 39 8.75 -21.74 0.06
N GLN A 40 9.12 -20.52 -0.35
CA GLN A 40 10.13 -19.69 0.32
C GLN A 40 9.53 -18.65 1.26
N GLY A 41 8.22 -18.40 1.17
CA GLY A 41 7.50 -17.48 2.03
C GLY A 41 7.18 -18.02 3.42
N ASP A 42 6.76 -17.12 4.31
CA ASP A 42 6.25 -17.48 5.63
C ASP A 42 4.96 -18.30 5.47
N SER A 43 5.04 -19.57 5.88
CA SER A 43 3.95 -20.54 5.78
C SER A 43 3.06 -20.58 7.03
N THR A 44 3.33 -19.76 8.05
CA THR A 44 2.54 -19.75 9.28
C THR A 44 1.09 -19.31 9.01
N ASP A 45 0.15 -19.81 9.81
CA ASP A 45 -1.25 -19.41 9.70
C ASP A 45 -1.47 -17.89 9.84
N VAL A 46 -0.57 -17.21 10.56
CA VAL A 46 -0.61 -15.75 10.71
C VAL A 46 -0.28 -15.07 9.38
N ALA A 47 0.78 -15.49 8.70
CA ALA A 47 1.15 -14.97 7.39
C ALA A 47 0.07 -15.27 6.33
N GLN A 48 -0.51 -16.48 6.34
CA GLN A 48 -1.63 -16.82 5.47
C GLN A 48 -2.85 -15.91 5.70
N ARG A 49 -3.28 -15.72 6.96
CA ARG A 49 -4.41 -14.82 7.29
C ARG A 49 -4.14 -13.37 6.92
N ALA A 50 -2.89 -12.93 7.00
CA ALA A 50 -2.49 -11.59 6.58
C ALA A 50 -2.58 -11.44 5.06
N ARG A 51 -2.06 -12.40 4.29
CA ARG A 51 -2.14 -12.40 2.81
C ARG A 51 -3.59 -12.44 2.31
N ASP A 52 -4.42 -13.28 2.88
CA ASP A 52 -5.78 -13.51 2.35
C ASP A 52 -6.69 -12.28 2.51
N ARG A 53 -6.57 -11.56 3.63
CA ARG A 53 -7.57 -10.54 4.02
C ARG A 53 -7.02 -9.38 4.85
N GLY A 54 -5.74 -9.39 5.21
CA GLY A 54 -5.15 -8.42 6.13
C GLY A 54 -4.24 -7.38 5.49
N ILE A 55 -3.90 -7.53 4.21
CA ILE A 55 -3.00 -6.63 3.49
C ILE A 55 -3.54 -6.28 2.10
N ASN A 56 -3.36 -5.02 1.69
CA ASN A 56 -3.54 -4.56 0.32
C ASN A 56 -2.32 -3.72 -0.08
N VAL A 57 -1.68 -4.05 -1.20
CA VAL A 57 -0.44 -3.39 -1.66
C VAL A 57 -0.73 -2.64 -2.96
N LEU A 58 -0.38 -1.35 -3.00
CA LEU A 58 -0.50 -0.50 -4.19
C LEU A 58 0.88 -0.02 -4.64
N THR A 59 1.24 -0.41 -5.85
CA THR A 59 2.49 -0.02 -6.50
C THR A 59 2.33 1.15 -7.47
N THR A 60 1.09 1.50 -7.83
CA THR A 60 0.79 2.53 -8.83
C THR A 60 0.03 3.69 -8.18
N PHE A 61 0.75 4.77 -7.88
CA PHE A 61 0.22 5.97 -7.27
C PHE A 61 1.08 7.17 -7.63
N ASN A 62 0.50 8.37 -7.55
CA ASN A 62 1.25 9.61 -7.56
C ASN A 62 1.47 10.06 -6.11
N TYR A 63 2.69 10.45 -5.74
CA TYR A 63 3.01 10.91 -4.40
C TYR A 63 3.61 12.31 -4.42
N THR A 64 2.99 13.21 -3.67
CA THR A 64 3.50 14.58 -3.45
C THR A 64 4.13 14.66 -2.07
N ALA A 65 5.47 14.65 -2.03
CA ALA A 65 6.23 14.64 -0.77
C ALA A 65 5.98 15.89 0.09
N ALA A 66 5.79 17.06 -0.54
CA ALA A 66 5.56 18.33 0.15
C ALA A 66 4.30 18.30 1.04
N THR A 67 3.23 17.65 0.57
CA THR A 67 1.96 17.52 1.30
C THR A 67 1.78 16.14 1.93
N ARG A 68 2.72 15.22 1.70
CA ARG A 68 2.63 13.80 2.07
C ARG A 68 1.33 13.14 1.59
N THR A 69 0.90 13.50 0.39
CA THR A 69 -0.36 13.03 -0.20
C THR A 69 -0.08 12.02 -1.29
N ALA A 70 -0.76 10.87 -1.23
CA ALA A 70 -0.80 9.90 -2.31
C ALA A 70 -2.15 9.94 -3.02
N SER A 71 -2.13 9.88 -4.34
CA SER A 71 -3.31 9.80 -5.19
C SER A 71 -3.22 8.54 -6.04
N PHE A 72 -4.27 7.72 -6.03
CA PHE A 72 -4.30 6.44 -6.72
C PHE A 72 -5.73 6.05 -7.09
N TRP A 73 -5.85 5.03 -7.92
CA TRP A 73 -7.12 4.43 -8.29
C TRP A 73 -7.31 3.11 -7.56
N LEU A 74 -8.50 2.90 -7.02
CA LEU A 74 -8.93 1.63 -6.46
C LEU A 74 -10.37 1.36 -6.86
N ARG A 75 -10.72 0.09 -6.91
CA ARG A 75 -12.09 -0.37 -7.11
C ARG A 75 -12.94 0.04 -5.90
N ARG A 76 -14.20 0.40 -6.16
CA ARG A 76 -15.12 0.96 -5.14
C ARG A 76 -15.30 0.04 -3.93
N ASP A 77 -15.49 -1.25 -4.15
CA ASP A 77 -15.65 -2.25 -3.12
C ASP A 77 -14.43 -2.35 -2.19
N VAL A 78 -13.21 -2.23 -2.73
CA VAL A 78 -11.97 -2.19 -1.93
C VAL A 78 -11.96 -0.94 -1.06
N VAL A 79 -12.30 0.23 -1.62
CA VAL A 79 -12.39 1.49 -0.87
C VAL A 79 -13.42 1.39 0.26
N GLU A 80 -14.57 0.79 0.02
CA GLU A 80 -15.62 0.60 1.04
C GLU A 80 -15.15 -0.29 2.20
N VAL A 81 -14.39 -1.35 1.93
CA VAL A 81 -13.74 -2.18 2.96
C VAL A 81 -12.67 -1.41 3.74
N LEU A 82 -11.82 -0.64 3.04
CA LEU A 82 -10.75 0.15 3.69
C LEU A 82 -11.29 1.29 4.56
N THR A 83 -12.43 1.87 4.18
CA THR A 83 -12.99 3.07 4.83
C THR A 83 -14.00 2.80 5.93
N GLY A 84 -14.26 1.53 6.29
CA GLY A 84 -15.24 1.24 7.33
C GLY A 84 -16.69 1.18 6.84
N LYS A 85 -16.94 1.33 5.54
CA LYS A 85 -18.29 1.42 4.96
C LYS A 85 -18.91 0.04 4.68
N SER A 86 -18.12 -1.03 4.70
CA SER A 86 -18.57 -2.41 4.55
C SER A 86 -18.73 -3.11 5.91
N GLU A 87 -19.66 -4.07 6.02
CA GLU A 87 -19.78 -4.93 7.22
C GLU A 87 -18.51 -5.77 7.49
N SER A 88 -17.66 -5.94 6.46
CA SER A 88 -16.37 -6.66 6.55
C SER A 88 -15.18 -5.77 6.93
N SER A 89 -15.43 -4.52 7.33
CA SER A 89 -14.36 -3.53 7.50
C SER A 89 -13.51 -3.79 8.74
N GLY A 90 -12.21 -3.93 8.52
CA GLY A 90 -11.20 -4.01 9.57
C GLY A 90 -10.72 -2.64 10.05
N ARG A 91 -9.69 -2.63 10.91
CA ARG A 91 -9.00 -1.41 11.37
C ARG A 91 -7.84 -1.11 10.43
N TRP A 92 -8.16 -0.65 9.24
CA TRP A 92 -7.20 -0.43 8.17
C TRP A 92 -6.35 0.82 8.37
N ASN A 93 -5.04 0.65 8.17
CA ASN A 93 -4.05 1.70 8.22
C ASN A 93 -3.19 1.68 6.95
N ALA A 94 -2.88 2.85 6.42
CA ALA A 94 -1.98 3.04 5.29
C ALA A 94 -0.57 3.38 5.77
N TYR A 95 0.41 2.83 5.07
CA TYR A 95 1.83 3.07 5.27
C TYR A 95 2.52 3.27 3.92
N LEU A 96 3.50 4.17 3.87
CA LEU A 96 4.42 4.28 2.72
C LEU A 96 5.69 3.48 3.05
N TRP A 97 5.99 2.48 2.23
CA TRP A 97 7.11 1.55 2.44
C TRP A 97 8.14 1.68 1.33
N TRP A 98 9.40 1.38 1.65
CA TRP A 98 10.41 1.13 0.62
C TRP A 98 10.18 -0.24 0.00
N THR A 99 10.18 -0.30 -1.31
CA THR A 99 10.00 -1.55 -2.08
C THR A 99 11.25 -2.43 -1.97
N ASP A 100 12.43 -1.84 -1.84
CA ASP A 100 13.68 -2.60 -1.81
C ASP A 100 13.93 -3.21 -0.43
N LEU A 101 13.54 -2.50 0.64
CA LEU A 101 13.74 -2.96 2.02
C LEU A 101 12.49 -3.56 2.65
N TRP A 102 11.31 -3.38 2.05
CA TRP A 102 10.01 -3.78 2.61
C TRP A 102 9.80 -3.31 4.04
N THR A 103 10.26 -2.09 4.35
CA THR A 103 10.13 -1.47 5.67
C THR A 103 9.31 -0.18 5.60
N PRO A 104 8.52 0.12 6.65
CA PRO A 104 7.77 1.37 6.75
C PRO A 104 8.69 2.58 6.88
N GLN A 105 8.42 3.63 6.09
CA GLN A 105 9.17 4.89 6.10
C GLN A 105 8.40 6.06 6.73
N THR A 106 7.07 5.97 6.77
CA THR A 106 6.22 7.05 7.29
C THR A 106 5.52 6.65 8.58
N SER A 107 5.11 7.67 9.33
CA SER A 107 4.08 7.51 10.35
C SER A 107 2.79 6.96 9.72
N VAL A 108 2.05 6.19 10.52
CA VAL A 108 0.83 5.51 10.11
C VAL A 108 -0.31 6.50 9.84
N VAL A 109 -1.09 6.25 8.79
CA VAL A 109 -2.31 7.02 8.48
C VAL A 109 -3.51 6.08 8.57
N PRO A 110 -4.48 6.31 9.47
CA PRO A 110 -5.73 5.56 9.46
C PRO A 110 -6.46 5.70 8.12
N ALA A 111 -6.89 4.58 7.54
CA ALA A 111 -7.60 4.62 6.25
C ALA A 111 -8.96 5.33 6.41
N VAL A 112 -9.62 5.10 7.55
CA VAL A 112 -10.82 5.87 7.96
C VAL A 112 -10.42 7.32 8.21
N GLY A 113 -11.03 8.26 7.47
CA GLY A 113 -10.76 9.69 7.58
C GLY A 113 -9.48 10.18 6.90
N GLY A 114 -8.48 9.31 6.69
CA GLY A 114 -7.28 9.62 5.92
C GLY A 114 -7.46 9.46 4.40
N LEU A 115 -8.41 8.64 3.97
CA LEU A 115 -8.75 8.48 2.55
C LEU A 115 -9.85 9.46 2.12
N VAL A 116 -9.53 10.36 1.21
CA VAL A 116 -10.51 11.23 0.54
C VAL A 116 -10.95 10.55 -0.76
N VAL A 117 -12.21 10.12 -0.81
CA VAL A 117 -12.77 9.43 -1.98
C VAL A 117 -13.26 10.47 -2.99
N ASN A 118 -12.70 10.41 -4.20
CA ASN A 118 -13.20 11.16 -5.35
C ASN A 118 -13.87 10.17 -6.31
N GLU A 119 -15.21 10.07 -6.25
CA GLU A 119 -15.97 9.17 -7.12
C GLU A 119 -15.94 9.71 -8.55
N LYS A 120 -15.08 9.11 -9.38
CA LYS A 120 -15.02 9.41 -10.81
C LYS A 120 -15.33 8.16 -11.62
N GLU A 121 -16.20 8.34 -12.61
CA GLU A 121 -16.52 7.33 -13.62
C GLU A 121 -15.29 7.06 -14.50
N TRP A 122 -14.94 5.78 -14.68
CA TRP A 122 -13.76 5.35 -15.45
C TRP A 122 -13.65 5.99 -16.86
N PRO A 123 -14.75 6.10 -17.65
CA PRO A 123 -14.69 6.73 -18.98
C PRO A 123 -14.34 8.22 -18.95
N ALA A 124 -14.77 8.96 -17.92
CA ALA A 124 -14.53 10.41 -17.81
C ALA A 124 -13.05 10.74 -17.53
N CYS A 125 -12.28 9.78 -17.02
CA CYS A 125 -10.89 9.96 -16.63
C CYS A 125 -9.90 9.64 -17.75
N LEU A 126 -10.22 8.68 -18.63
CA LEU A 126 -9.40 8.39 -19.81
C LEU A 126 -9.34 9.57 -20.78
N ALA A 127 -10.40 10.38 -20.83
CA ALA A 127 -10.43 11.61 -21.62
C ALA A 127 -9.49 12.73 -21.10
N GLN A 128 -8.95 12.58 -19.89
CA GLN A 128 -8.11 13.59 -19.21
C GLN A 128 -6.66 13.13 -19.01
N ALA A 129 -6.32 11.89 -19.39
CA ALA A 129 -4.95 11.40 -19.33
C ALA A 129 -4.14 12.05 -20.48
N PRO A 130 -2.94 12.62 -20.21
CA PRO A 130 -2.05 13.05 -21.29
C PRO A 130 -1.65 11.84 -22.12
N VAL A 131 -1.73 11.98 -23.45
CA VAL A 131 -1.22 11.00 -24.43
C VAL A 131 0.30 10.92 -24.35
#